data_AF-A0A3D5DTU8-F1
#
_entry.id   AF-A0A3D5DTU8-F1
#
_cell.length_a   1.000
_cell.length_b   1.000
_cell.length_c   1.000
_cell.angle_alpha   90.00
_cell.angle_beta   90.00
_cell.angle_gamma   90.00
#
_symmetry.space_group_name_H-M   'P 1'
#
loop_
_entity.id
_entity.type
_entity.pdbx_description
1 polymer ?
#
loop_
_entity_poly.entity_id
_entity_poly.type
_entity_poly.pdbx_seq_one_letter_code
_entity_poly.pdbx_strand_id
1 'polypeptide(L)'
;MPVTPPAPEDIARIGQHYHLDLGEQDLTSFQALAATLLASYDEVERLYAASLPEPPARQYQWPAAAANDLGAWYVTTEITSGQDGPLAGRRVAVKDNIEVAGVPMMNGSAAVEGYIPRRDATVVS
;
A
#
# COMPACT_ATOMS: atom_id res chain seq x y z
N MET A 1 6.53 7.35 -4.06
CA MET A 1 7.08 8.43 -3.23
C MET A 1 8.55 8.63 -3.61
N PRO A 2 9.03 9.87 -3.79
CA PRO A 2 10.46 10.11 -4.04
C PRO A 2 11.31 9.57 -2.88
N VAL A 3 12.47 9.00 -3.19
CA VAL A 3 13.33 8.40 -2.17
C VAL A 3 14.09 9.51 -1.46
N THR A 4 13.90 9.63 -0.14
CA THR A 4 14.71 10.55 0.66
C THR A 4 16.13 9.99 0.78
N PRO A 5 17.17 10.74 0.37
CA PRO A 5 18.55 10.32 0.59
C PRO A 5 18.82 10.08 2.07
N PRO A 6 19.59 9.04 2.43
CA PRO A 6 19.87 8.70 3.83
C PRO A 6 20.67 9.82 4.52
N ALA A 7 20.34 10.08 5.77
CA ALA A 7 21.16 10.93 6.62
C ALA A 7 22.44 10.17 7.06
N PRO A 8 23.50 10.85 7.52
CA PRO A 8 24.71 10.18 7.99
C PRO A 8 24.46 9.13 9.08
N GLU A 9 23.50 9.39 9.98
CA GLU A 9 23.06 8.44 11.00
C GLU A 9 22.45 7.16 10.43
N ASP A 10 21.75 7.24 9.29
CA ASP A 10 21.24 6.06 8.59
C ASP A 10 22.38 5.25 7.99
N ILE A 11 23.37 5.92 7.37
CA ILE A 11 24.56 5.26 6.83
C ILE A 11 25.33 4.55 7.94
N ALA A 12 25.51 5.18 9.10
CA ALA A 12 26.17 4.58 10.26
C ALA A 12 25.40 3.35 10.78
N ARG A 13 24.08 3.47 10.94
CA ARG A 13 23.21 2.36 11.37
C ARG A 13 23.24 1.19 10.38
N ILE A 14 23.24 1.47 9.08
CA ILE A 14 23.36 0.46 8.02
C ILE A 14 24.75 -0.19 8.06
N GLY A 15 25.81 0.60 8.22
CA GLY A 15 27.18 0.09 8.38
C GLY A 15 27.29 -0.87 9.55
N GLN A 16 26.75 -0.51 10.72
CA GLN A 16 26.70 -1.39 11.89
C GLN A 16 25.93 -2.69 11.64
N HIS A 17 24.78 -2.61 10.94
CA HIS A 17 23.98 -3.79 10.59
C HIS A 17 24.75 -4.77 9.71
N TYR A 18 25.57 -4.26 8.79
CA TYR A 18 26.39 -5.08 7.89
C TYR A 18 27.83 -5.30 8.38
N HIS A 19 28.14 -4.90 9.62
CA HIS A 19 29.48 -5.02 10.22
C HIS A 19 30.59 -4.32 9.42
N LEU A 20 30.28 -3.18 8.81
CA LEU A 20 31.24 -2.30 8.16
C LEU A 20 31.74 -1.27 9.19
N ASP A 21 33.06 -1.23 9.40
CA ASP A 21 33.70 -0.23 10.25
C ASP A 21 33.90 1.05 9.44
N LEU A 22 32.94 1.98 9.57
CA LEU A 22 32.89 3.23 8.80
C LEU A 22 33.33 4.40 9.69
N GLY A 23 34.42 5.07 9.29
CA GLY A 23 34.84 6.33 9.90
C GLY A 23 34.04 7.53 9.39
N GLU A 24 34.22 8.70 9.99
CA GLU A 24 33.51 9.94 9.61
C GLU A 24 33.68 10.32 8.12
N GLN A 25 34.87 10.07 7.56
CA GLN A 25 35.15 10.30 6.15
C GLN A 25 34.41 9.32 5.24
N ASP A 26 34.25 8.06 5.67
CA ASP A 26 33.47 7.07 4.95
C ASP A 26 32.00 7.46 4.97
N LEU A 27 31.45 7.87 6.13
CA LEU A 27 30.05 8.31 6.24
C LEU A 27 29.74 9.46 5.28
N THR A 28 30.62 10.46 5.20
CA THR A 28 30.48 11.59 4.27
C THR A 28 30.52 11.12 2.81
N SER A 29 31.47 10.24 2.49
CA SER A 29 31.65 9.73 1.13
C SER A 29 30.46 8.88 0.69
N PHE A 30 30.02 7.94 1.54
CA PHE A 30 28.89 7.08 1.27
C PHE A 30 27.57 7.85 1.19
N GLN A 31 27.38 8.91 1.99
CA GLN A 31 26.20 9.77 1.85
C GLN A 31 26.13 10.41 0.46
N ALA A 32 27.24 11.00 -0.01
CA ALA A 32 27.28 11.64 -1.33
C ALA A 32 27.05 10.64 -2.48
N LEU A 33 27.67 9.45 -2.38
CA LEU A 33 27.48 8.36 -3.34
C LEU A 33 26.02 7.86 -3.34
N ALA A 34 25.45 7.62 -2.16
CA ALA A 34 24.06 7.15 -2.03
C ALA A 34 23.07 8.16 -2.60
N ALA A 35 23.22 9.45 -2.28
CA ALA A 35 22.37 10.51 -2.84
C ALA A 35 22.41 10.54 -4.37
N THR A 36 23.61 10.41 -4.96
CA THR A 36 23.79 10.39 -6.42
C THR A 36 23.13 9.17 -7.06
N LEU A 37 23.30 7.98 -6.47
CA LEU A 37 22.71 6.75 -6.99
C LEU A 37 21.18 6.76 -6.89
N LEU A 38 20.64 7.29 -5.78
CA LEU A 38 19.20 7.37 -5.54
C LEU A 38 18.48 8.36 -6.46
N ALA A 39 19.18 9.30 -7.11
CA ALA A 39 18.57 10.16 -8.13
C ALA A 39 17.94 9.35 -9.29
N SER A 40 18.44 8.13 -9.57
CA SER A 40 17.81 7.25 -10.56
C SER A 40 16.42 6.75 -10.13
N TYR A 41 16.14 6.70 -8.82
CA TYR A 41 14.85 6.30 -8.28
C TYR A 41 13.79 7.39 -8.45
N ASP A 42 14.18 8.66 -8.58
CA ASP A 42 13.25 9.74 -8.89
C ASP A 42 12.62 9.56 -10.28
N GLU A 43 13.39 9.04 -11.24
CA GLU A 43 12.87 8.72 -12.57
C GLU A 43 11.93 7.51 -12.53
N VAL A 44 12.27 6.48 -11.75
CA VAL A 44 11.36 5.34 -11.50
C VAL A 44 10.05 5.84 -10.89
N GLU A 45 10.12 6.72 -9.89
CA GLU A 45 8.94 7.31 -9.26
C GLU A 45 8.08 8.09 -10.27
N ARG A 46 8.72 8.91 -11.12
CA ARG A 46 8.03 9.67 -12.16
C ARG A 46 7.31 8.76 -13.15
N LEU A 47 7.98 7.72 -13.63
CA LEU A 47 7.40 6.73 -14.55
C LEU A 47 6.27 5.93 -13.87
N TYR A 48 6.46 5.54 -12.62
CA TYR A 48 5.46 4.83 -11.85
C TYR A 48 4.20 5.67 -11.63
N ALA A 49 4.34 6.92 -11.19
CA ALA A 49 3.23 7.84 -10.99
C ALA A 49 2.41 8.05 -12.28
N ALA A 50 3.09 8.14 -13.43
CA ALA A 50 2.43 8.23 -14.74
C ALA A 50 1.68 6.94 -15.15
N SER A 51 2.03 5.80 -14.56
CA SER A 51 1.43 4.49 -14.86
C SER A 51 0.31 4.07 -13.89
N LEU A 52 0.08 4.83 -12.81
CA LEU A 52 -0.88 4.46 -11.78
C LEU A 52 -2.32 4.53 -12.32
N PRO A 53 -3.13 3.46 -12.18
CA PRO A 53 -4.54 3.52 -12.53
C PRO A 53 -5.28 4.39 -11.52
N GLU A 54 -6.27 5.14 -12.00
CA GLU A 54 -7.18 5.87 -11.12
C GLU A 54 -8.11 4.87 -10.43
N PRO A 55 -8.20 4.86 -9.07
CA PRO A 55 -9.13 3.99 -8.38
C PRO A 55 -10.58 4.31 -8.77
N PRO A 56 -11.46 3.31 -8.94
CA PRO A 56 -12.87 3.54 -9.15
C PRO A 56 -13.51 4.18 -7.91
N ALA A 57 -14.44 5.11 -8.11
CA ALA A 57 -15.26 5.64 -7.04
C ALA A 57 -16.35 4.62 -6.66
N ARG A 58 -16.12 3.84 -5.61
CA ARG A 58 -17.08 2.85 -5.09
C ARG A 58 -17.66 3.31 -3.76
N GLN A 59 -18.97 3.12 -3.59
CA GLN A 59 -19.62 3.41 -2.32
C GLN A 59 -19.35 2.30 -1.31
N TYR A 60 -19.08 2.67 -0.08
CA TYR A 60 -18.94 1.77 1.05
C TYR A 60 -19.45 2.47 2.31
N GLN A 61 -19.73 1.68 3.34
CA GLN A 61 -20.13 2.20 4.64
C GLN A 61 -19.58 1.32 5.76
N TRP A 62 -19.14 1.96 6.84
CA TRP A 62 -18.93 1.27 8.10
C TRP A 62 -20.31 0.91 8.69
N PRO A 63 -20.61 -0.37 8.90
CA PRO A 63 -21.92 -0.77 9.41
C PRO A 63 -22.11 -0.23 10.83
N ALA A 64 -23.33 0.21 11.14
CA ALA A 64 -23.71 0.51 12.51
C ALA A 64 -23.57 -0.73 13.40
N ALA A 65 -23.35 -0.54 14.70
CA ALA A 65 -23.17 -1.66 15.64
C ALA A 65 -24.29 -2.70 15.56
N ALA A 66 -25.55 -2.27 15.47
CA ALA A 66 -26.73 -3.14 15.33
C ALA A 66 -26.81 -3.93 14.01
N ALA A 67 -26.01 -3.56 13.00
CA ALA A 67 -25.88 -4.28 11.73
C ALA A 67 -24.60 -5.13 11.66
N ASN A 68 -23.81 -5.16 12.76
CA ASN A 68 -22.54 -5.86 12.86
C ASN A 68 -22.37 -6.50 14.25
N ASP A 69 -23.41 -7.18 14.75
CA ASP A 69 -23.44 -7.78 16.10
C ASP A 69 -22.28 -8.73 16.38
N LEU A 70 -21.73 -9.38 15.34
CA LEU A 70 -20.61 -10.29 15.44
C LEU A 70 -19.23 -9.60 15.34
N GLY A 71 -19.20 -8.31 15.02
CA GLY A 71 -17.96 -7.58 14.73
C GLY A 71 -17.21 -8.14 13.50
N ALA A 72 -17.90 -8.81 12.59
CA ALA A 72 -17.29 -9.54 11.48
C ALA A 72 -16.98 -8.63 10.27
N TRP A 73 -17.67 -7.50 10.14
CA TRP A 73 -17.50 -6.58 9.01
C TRP A 73 -16.55 -5.44 9.35
N TYR A 74 -15.62 -5.16 8.44
CA TYR A 74 -14.89 -3.89 8.42
C TYR A 74 -15.74 -2.80 7.75
N VAL A 75 -16.05 -3.00 6.47
CA VAL A 75 -16.98 -2.19 5.69
C VAL A 75 -17.94 -3.07 4.91
N THR A 76 -19.08 -2.50 4.53
CA THR A 76 -20.03 -3.10 3.59
C THR A 76 -20.13 -2.25 2.34
N THR A 77 -20.39 -2.86 1.19
CA THR A 77 -20.44 -2.20 -0.13
C THR A 77 -21.43 -2.92 -1.03
N GLU A 78 -21.85 -2.25 -2.10
CA GLU A 78 -22.67 -2.82 -3.17
C GLU A 78 -21.94 -2.58 -4.50
N ILE A 79 -21.29 -3.63 -4.99
CA ILE A 79 -20.52 -3.62 -6.24
C ILE A 79 -21.15 -4.66 -7.16
N THR A 80 -21.60 -4.21 -8.34
CA THR A 80 -22.28 -5.07 -9.32
C THR A 80 -21.52 -5.02 -10.64
N SER A 81 -21.17 -6.19 -11.19
CA SER A 81 -20.48 -6.31 -12.49
C SER A 81 -21.43 -6.11 -13.69
N GLY A 82 -22.74 -6.26 -13.46
CA GLY A 82 -23.76 -6.21 -14.52
C GLY A 82 -23.73 -7.42 -15.47
N GLN A 83 -22.93 -8.44 -15.17
CA GLN A 83 -22.78 -9.64 -15.98
C GLN A 83 -23.55 -10.82 -15.38
N ASP A 84 -24.25 -11.56 -16.22
CA ASP A 84 -24.85 -12.85 -15.85
C ASP A 84 -23.78 -13.95 -15.79
N GLY A 85 -23.95 -14.89 -14.86
CA GLY A 85 -23.04 -16.01 -14.70
C GLY A 85 -23.43 -16.94 -13.54
N PRO A 86 -22.63 -17.96 -13.23
CA PRO A 86 -22.95 -18.94 -12.18
C PRO A 86 -23.17 -18.33 -10.78
N LEU A 87 -22.66 -17.13 -10.54
CA LEU A 87 -22.79 -16.41 -9.27
C LEU A 87 -23.86 -15.30 -9.30
N ALA A 88 -24.65 -15.19 -10.37
CA ALA A 88 -25.72 -14.19 -10.45
C ALA A 88 -26.67 -14.28 -9.24
N GLY A 89 -26.99 -13.12 -8.65
CA GLY A 89 -27.84 -13.01 -7.47
C GLY A 89 -27.19 -13.50 -6.16
N ARG A 90 -25.89 -13.85 -6.16
CA ARG A 90 -25.15 -14.20 -4.94
C ARG A 90 -24.39 -13.00 -4.40
N ARG A 91 -24.20 -12.99 -3.09
CA ARG A 91 -23.35 -12.02 -2.38
C ARG A 91 -22.13 -12.76 -1.83
N VAL A 92 -20.99 -12.08 -1.82
CA VAL A 92 -19.73 -12.60 -1.32
C VAL A 92 -19.12 -11.61 -0.33
N ALA A 93 -18.49 -12.12 0.72
CA ALA A 93 -17.63 -11.33 1.59
C ALA A 93 -16.18 -11.47 1.08
N VAL A 94 -15.48 -10.36 0.93
CA VAL A 94 -14.06 -10.34 0.59
C VAL A 94 -13.28 -10.13 1.89
N LYS A 95 -12.29 -11.00 2.15
CA LYS A 95 -11.44 -10.86 3.34
C LYS A 95 -10.64 -9.57 3.26
N ASP A 96 -10.52 -8.85 4.37
CA ASP A 96 -9.92 -7.50 4.46
C ASP A 96 -8.41 -7.41 4.13
N ASN A 97 -7.79 -8.50 3.70
CA ASN A 97 -6.41 -8.52 3.19
C ASN A 97 -6.37 -8.75 1.66
N ILE A 98 -7.54 -8.78 1.01
CA ILE A 98 -7.71 -8.91 -0.44
C ILE A 98 -8.21 -7.56 -0.94
N GLU A 99 -7.46 -6.96 -1.87
CA GLU A 99 -7.76 -5.63 -2.37
C GLU A 99 -9.09 -5.59 -3.15
N VAL A 100 -9.91 -4.60 -2.80
CA VAL A 100 -11.09 -4.20 -3.58
C VAL A 100 -10.91 -2.72 -3.93
N ALA A 101 -10.67 -2.40 -5.19
CA ALA A 101 -10.30 -1.06 -5.63
C ALA A 101 -11.30 0.00 -5.15
N GLY A 102 -10.81 1.09 -4.56
CA GLY A 102 -11.65 2.19 -4.08
C GLY A 102 -12.45 1.90 -2.78
N VAL A 103 -12.28 0.72 -2.17
CA VAL A 103 -12.89 0.36 -0.88
C VAL A 103 -11.79 0.26 0.18
N PRO A 104 -11.91 0.92 1.35
CA PRO A 104 -10.86 0.88 2.36
C PRO A 104 -10.64 -0.54 2.88
N MET A 105 -9.40 -0.80 3.28
CA MET A 105 -9.01 -2.05 3.97
C MET A 105 -8.02 -1.74 5.09
N MET A 106 -7.94 -2.61 6.10
CA MET A 106 -6.97 -2.47 7.19
C MET A 106 -6.22 -3.76 7.55
N ASN A 107 -6.51 -4.88 6.88
CA ASN A 107 -5.96 -6.20 7.22
C ASN A 107 -6.03 -6.50 8.74
N GLY A 108 -7.10 -6.05 9.40
CA GLY A 108 -7.26 -6.14 10.86
C GLY A 108 -6.12 -5.53 11.69
N SER A 109 -5.36 -4.56 11.15
CA SER A 109 -4.18 -3.98 11.81
C SER A 109 -4.13 -2.46 11.65
N ALA A 110 -3.83 -1.76 12.74
CA ALA A 110 -3.58 -0.31 12.73
C ALA A 110 -2.41 0.09 11.81
N ALA A 111 -1.51 -0.85 11.47
CA ALA A 111 -0.39 -0.58 10.56
C ALA A 111 -0.82 -0.41 9.09
N VAL A 112 -2.02 -0.86 8.70
CA VAL A 112 -2.54 -0.78 7.32
C VAL A 112 -3.82 0.07 7.26
N GLU A 113 -4.40 0.41 8.41
CA GLU A 113 -5.61 1.23 8.49
C GLU A 113 -5.44 2.57 7.75
N GLY A 114 -6.45 2.95 6.97
CA GLY A 114 -6.43 4.13 6.10
C GLY A 114 -5.97 3.84 4.67
N TYR A 115 -5.53 2.61 4.36
CA TYR A 115 -5.19 2.22 3.00
C TYR A 115 -6.46 2.01 2.14
N ILE A 116 -6.46 2.60 0.94
CA ILE A 116 -7.47 2.37 -0.09
C ILE A 116 -6.72 1.86 -1.34
N PRO A 117 -6.90 0.59 -1.75
CA PRO A 117 -6.22 0.04 -2.90
C PRO A 117 -6.72 0.66 -4.20
N ARG A 118 -5.82 0.73 -5.18
CA ARG A 118 -6.11 1.22 -6.54
C ARG A 118 -6.56 0.12 -7.50
N ARG A 119 -6.45 -1.15 -7.11
CA ARG A 119 -6.71 -2.30 -7.97
C ARG A 119 -7.59 -3.30 -7.24
N ASP A 120 -8.33 -4.06 -8.03
CA ASP A 120 -9.00 -5.26 -7.55
C ASP A 120 -7.98 -6.41 -7.56
N ALA A 121 -7.99 -7.23 -6.51
CA ALA A 121 -7.33 -8.51 -6.58
C ALA A 121 -7.95 -9.36 -7.70
N THR A 122 -7.17 -10.25 -8.31
CA THR A 122 -7.64 -11.09 -9.43
C THR A 122 -8.90 -11.90 -9.10
N VAL A 123 -9.08 -12.32 -7.84
CA VAL A 123 -10.27 -13.06 -7.39
C VAL A 123 -11.54 -12.19 -7.24
N VAL A 124 -11.39 -10.86 -7.32
CA VAL A 124 -12.47 -9.87 -7.28
C VAL A 124 -12.88 -9.43 -8.70
N SER A 125 -11.97 -9.55 -9.67
CA SER A 125 -12.16 -9.11 -11.07
C SER A 125 -12.96 -10.09 -11.93
#